data_AF-A0A892I6Z8-F1
#
_entry.id   AF-A0A892I6Z8-F1
#
_cell.length_a   1.000
_cell.length_b   1.000
_cell.length_c   1.000
_cell.angle_alpha   90.00
_cell.angle_beta   90.00
_cell.angle_gamma   90.00
#
_symmetry.space_group_name_H-M   'P 1'
#
loop_
_entity.id
_entity.type
_entity.pdbx_description
1 polymer ?
#
loop_
_entity_poly.entity_id
_entity_poly.type
_entity_poly.pdbx_seq_one_letter_code
_entity_poly.pdbx_strand_id
1 'polypeptide(L)'
;MNTLLMRFAFVAAAAAPLSSAYAQTDASVPPAPGLTRAQVVAELKQAYLDGELPTNDGNYPPSDATRARNRELAQIAHPAWVAHAESGTQTTSAQQ
;
A
#
# COMPACT_ATOMS: atom_id res chain seq x y z
N MET A 1 -10.49 -28.96 12.12
CA MET A 1 -9.48 -29.86 11.54
C MET A 1 -8.53 -29.01 10.71
N ASN A 2 -7.32 -28.78 11.22
CA ASN A 2 -6.23 -28.11 10.51
C ASN A 2 -5.70 -29.03 9.41
N THR A 3 -5.56 -28.53 8.19
CA THR A 3 -4.70 -29.16 7.17
C THR A 3 -3.54 -28.24 6.82
N LEU A 4 -2.40 -28.66 7.35
CA LEU A 4 -1.03 -28.24 7.14
C LEU A 4 -0.55 -28.75 5.75
N LEU A 5 -0.08 -27.86 4.87
CA LEU A 5 0.66 -28.20 3.64
C LEU A 5 1.24 -26.88 3.08
N MET A 6 2.49 -26.67 2.68
CA MET A 6 3.64 -27.54 2.40
C MET A 6 4.89 -26.65 2.58
N ARG A 7 5.97 -27.22 3.10
CA ARG A 7 7.27 -26.56 3.29
C ARG A 7 7.98 -26.41 1.96
N PHE A 8 8.42 -25.19 1.62
CA PHE A 8 9.43 -24.98 0.58
C PHE A 8 10.78 -24.74 1.26
N ALA A 9 11.67 -25.72 1.15
CA ALA A 9 13.07 -25.56 1.50
C ALA A 9 13.74 -24.73 0.40
N PHE A 10 14.26 -23.56 0.74
CA PHE A 10 15.14 -22.78 -0.13
C PHE A 10 16.49 -22.65 0.55
N VAL A 11 17.48 -23.40 0.05
CA VAL A 11 18.87 -23.26 0.46
C VAL A 11 19.73 -23.26 -0.80
N ALA A 12 20.33 -22.12 -1.11
CA ALA A 12 21.73 -21.98 -1.52
C ALA A 12 22.08 -20.50 -1.57
N ALA A 13 23.01 -20.10 -0.70
CA ALA A 13 23.59 -18.77 -0.65
C ALA A 13 24.60 -18.55 -1.78
N ALA A 14 24.53 -17.40 -2.44
CA ALA A 14 25.63 -16.82 -3.20
C ALA A 14 25.72 -15.33 -2.87
N ALA A 15 26.76 -14.96 -2.14
CA ALA A 15 27.07 -13.56 -1.83
C ALA A 15 27.55 -12.85 -3.10
N ALA A 16 26.74 -11.92 -3.60
CA ALA A 16 27.15 -10.97 -4.64
C ALA A 16 27.51 -9.62 -3.98
N PRO A 17 28.57 -8.91 -4.45
CA PRO A 17 28.96 -7.63 -3.88
C PRO A 17 27.82 -6.61 -4.00
N LEU A 18 27.53 -5.94 -2.89
CA LEU A 18 26.56 -4.85 -2.78
C LEU A 18 27.09 -3.62 -3.52
N SER A 19 27.02 -3.64 -4.85
CA SER A 19 27.05 -2.42 -5.64
C SER A 19 25.67 -1.78 -5.51
N SER A 20 25.59 -0.65 -4.80
CA SER A 20 24.40 0.22 -4.81
C SER A 20 24.19 0.74 -6.23
N ALA A 21 23.50 -0.04 -7.06
CA ALA A 21 22.97 0.41 -8.33
C ALA A 21 21.78 1.33 -8.03
N TYR A 22 22.03 2.64 -7.95
CA TYR A 22 20.98 3.60 -8.25
C TYR A 22 20.46 3.26 -9.66
N ALA A 23 19.14 3.17 -9.81
CA ALA A 23 18.51 2.73 -11.05
C ALA A 23 19.11 3.47 -12.26
N GLN A 24 19.84 2.75 -13.11
CA GLN A 24 20.20 3.22 -14.44
C GLN A 24 18.89 3.23 -15.23
N THR A 25 18.20 4.37 -15.25
CA THR A 25 17.13 4.63 -16.21
C THR A 25 17.74 4.51 -17.60
N ASP A 26 17.41 3.43 -18.30
CA ASP A 26 17.78 3.24 -19.69
C ASP A 26 17.27 4.46 -20.49
N ALA A 27 18.19 5.27 -21.02
CA ALA A 27 17.85 6.50 -21.73
C ALA A 27 17.04 6.25 -23.01
N SER A 28 16.91 4.98 -23.45
CA SER A 28 16.10 4.57 -24.59
C SER A 28 14.66 4.23 -24.21
N VAL A 29 14.33 4.14 -22.92
CA VAL A 29 12.96 3.89 -22.43
C VAL A 29 12.35 5.23 -22.01
N PRO A 30 11.27 5.69 -22.65
CA PRO A 30 10.54 6.87 -22.18
C PRO A 30 10.13 6.65 -20.72
N PRO A 31 10.32 7.65 -19.83
CA PRO A 31 9.90 7.52 -18.45
C PRO A 31 8.41 7.21 -18.41
N ALA A 32 8.03 6.18 -17.66
CA ALA A 32 6.63 5.89 -17.42
C ALA A 32 5.99 7.14 -16.79
N PRO A 33 4.79 7.55 -17.22
CA PRO A 33 4.11 8.66 -16.59
C PRO A 33 3.91 8.34 -15.11
N GLY A 34 4.38 9.24 -14.24
CA GLY A 34 4.19 9.10 -12.81
C GLY A 34 2.71 9.15 -12.41
N LEU A 35 2.40 8.76 -11.18
CA LEU A 35 1.04 8.87 -10.68
C LEU A 35 0.56 10.32 -10.70
N THR A 36 -0.69 10.50 -11.11
CA THR A 36 -1.40 11.75 -10.92
C THR A 36 -1.63 11.99 -9.43
N ARG A 37 -1.75 13.27 -9.03
CA ARG A 37 -2.07 13.64 -7.64
C ARG A 37 -3.34 12.96 -7.13
N ALA A 38 -4.35 12.80 -7.99
CA ALA A 38 -5.59 12.14 -7.65
C ALA A 38 -5.37 10.64 -7.32
N GLN A 39 -4.54 9.95 -8.10
CA GLN A 39 -4.17 8.55 -7.85
C GLN A 39 -3.39 8.42 -6.55
N VAL A 40 -2.40 9.30 -6.29
CA VAL A 40 -1.64 9.28 -5.03
C VAL A 40 -2.56 9.45 -3.81
N VAL A 41 -3.52 10.38 -3.88
CA VAL A 41 -4.50 10.58 -2.80
C VAL A 41 -5.39 9.34 -2.62
N ALA A 42 -5.78 8.67 -3.71
CA ALA A 42 -6.57 7.44 -3.63
C ALA A 42 -5.77 6.30 -2.97
N GLU A 43 -4.51 6.12 -3.33
CA GLU A 43 -3.63 5.13 -2.72
C GLU A 43 -3.36 5.42 -1.24
N LEU A 44 -3.13 6.68 -0.86
CA LEU A 44 -2.97 7.04 0.55
C LEU A 44 -4.22 6.74 1.38
N LYS A 45 -5.41 6.97 0.82
CA LYS A 45 -6.68 6.63 1.48
C LYS A 45 -6.79 5.12 1.71
N GLN A 46 -6.40 4.30 0.74
CA GLN A 46 -6.37 2.85 0.90
C GLN A 46 -5.35 2.43 1.96
N ALA A 47 -4.11 2.94 1.89
CA ALA A 47 -3.06 2.64 2.87
C ALA A 47 -3.47 3.01 4.32
N TYR A 48 -4.26 4.07 4.49
CA TYR A 48 -4.86 4.43 5.78
C TYR A 48 -5.82 3.35 6.29
N LEU A 49 -6.75 2.90 5.43
CA LEU A 49 -7.74 1.87 5.78
C LEU A 49 -7.09 0.50 6.01
N ASP A 50 -5.99 0.20 5.31
CA ASP A 50 -5.21 -1.04 5.47
C ASP A 50 -4.30 -1.02 6.72
N GLY A 51 -4.14 0.14 7.34
CA GLY A 51 -3.34 0.35 8.54
C GLY A 51 -1.83 0.42 8.29
N GLU A 52 -1.42 0.61 7.03
CA GLU A 52 -0.02 0.68 6.59
C GLU A 52 0.65 2.01 6.95
N LEU A 53 -0.13 3.06 7.24
CA LEU A 53 0.42 4.36 7.64
C LEU A 53 0.94 4.30 9.09
N PRO A 54 2.21 4.67 9.34
CA PRO A 54 2.74 4.73 10.69
C PRO A 54 2.14 5.91 11.45
N THR A 55 1.98 5.77 12.76
CA THR A 55 1.44 6.82 13.64
C THR A 55 2.52 7.77 14.17
N ASN A 56 3.80 7.49 13.89
CA ASN A 56 4.95 8.32 14.23
C ASN A 56 6.06 8.13 13.20
N ASP A 57 7.03 9.05 13.17
CA ASP A 57 8.06 9.13 12.13
C ASP A 57 9.14 8.04 12.22
N GLY A 58 9.19 7.27 13.31
CA GLY A 58 10.25 6.27 13.56
C GLY A 58 9.83 4.82 13.34
N ASN A 59 8.56 4.55 13.02
CA ASN A 59 8.01 3.20 12.97
C ASN A 59 7.64 2.78 11.54
N TYR A 60 8.59 2.90 10.61
CA TYR A 60 8.39 2.50 9.21
C TYR A 60 9.38 1.41 8.78
N PRO A 61 8.89 0.30 8.18
CA PRO A 61 7.48 -0.07 8.02
C PRO A 61 6.85 -0.51 9.35
N PRO A 62 5.54 -0.28 9.57
CA PRO A 62 4.87 -0.67 10.81
C PRO A 62 4.81 -2.20 10.97
N SER A 63 4.98 -2.67 12.20
CA SER A 63 4.82 -4.09 12.55
C SER A 63 3.39 -4.58 12.28
N ASP A 64 3.21 -5.88 12.06
CA ASP A 64 1.89 -6.49 11.81
C ASP A 64 0.87 -6.17 12.91
N ALA A 65 1.30 -6.16 14.18
CA ALA A 65 0.47 -5.80 15.31
C ALA A 65 0.06 -4.31 15.26
N THR A 66 0.97 -3.43 14.86
CA THR A 66 0.66 -2.01 14.63
C THR A 66 -0.36 -1.86 13.50
N ARG A 67 -0.18 -2.57 12.39
CA ARG A 67 -1.12 -2.50 11.25
C ARG A 67 -2.50 -2.99 11.63
N ALA A 68 -2.61 -4.08 12.40
CA ALA A 68 -3.88 -4.58 12.91
C ALA A 68 -4.60 -3.54 13.79
N ARG A 69 -3.87 -2.92 14.73
CA ARG A 69 -4.41 -1.84 15.57
C ARG A 69 -4.83 -0.62 14.74
N ASN A 70 -4.03 -0.24 13.76
CA ASN A 70 -4.35 0.91 12.90
C ASN A 70 -5.63 0.68 12.09
N ARG A 71 -5.85 -0.53 11.57
CA ARG A 71 -7.11 -0.89 10.90
C ARG A 71 -8.31 -0.79 11.81
N GLU A 72 -8.19 -1.26 13.05
CA GLU A 72 -9.26 -1.13 14.06
C GLU A 72 -9.56 0.35 14.34
N LEU A 73 -8.53 1.18 14.51
CA LEU A 73 -8.70 2.62 14.70
C LEU A 73 -9.35 3.30 13.49
N ALA A 74 -9.00 2.91 12.27
CA ALA A 74 -9.61 3.43 11.05
C ALA A 74 -11.11 3.10 10.97
N GLN A 75 -11.50 1.89 11.38
CA GLN A 75 -12.90 1.46 11.49
C GLN A 75 -13.65 2.20 12.60
N ILE A 76 -13.00 2.55 13.70
CA ILE A 76 -13.68 3.33 14.76
C ILE A 76 -13.82 4.80 14.34
N ALA A 77 -12.79 5.35 13.69
CA ALA A 77 -12.75 6.77 13.33
C ALA A 77 -13.71 7.15 12.20
N HIS A 78 -14.01 6.22 11.27
CA HIS A 78 -14.87 6.43 10.09
C HIS A 78 -14.73 7.85 9.52
N PRO A 79 -13.56 8.21 8.97
CA PRO A 79 -13.27 9.60 8.64
C PRO A 79 -14.20 10.10 7.53
N ALA A 80 -14.63 11.37 7.62
CA ALA A 80 -15.64 11.96 6.75
C ALA A 80 -15.36 11.83 5.23
N TRP A 81 -14.08 11.76 4.85
CA TRP A 81 -13.69 11.56 3.45
C TRP A 81 -14.09 10.19 2.87
N VAL A 82 -14.38 9.19 3.72
CA VAL A 82 -14.90 7.88 3.31
C VAL A 82 -16.33 8.03 2.80
N ALA A 83 -17.19 8.74 3.55
CA ALA A 83 -18.57 9.01 3.12
C ALA A 83 -18.65 9.83 1.82
N HIS A 84 -17.71 10.77 1.63
CA HIS A 84 -17.62 11.54 0.38
C HIS A 84 -17.17 10.69 -0.83
N ALA A 85 -16.43 9.59 -0.62
CA ALA A 85 -16.02 8.70 -1.70
C ALA A 85 -17.21 7.94 -2.31
N GLU A 86 -18.18 7.56 -1.48
CA GLU A 86 -19.41 6.86 -1.89
C GLU A 86 -20.40 7.79 -2.60
N SER A 87 -20.43 9.06 -2.18
CA SER A 87 -21.28 10.09 -2.77
C SER A 87 -20.85 10.44 -4.20
N GLY A 88 -19.53 10.39 -4.48
CA GLY A 88 -18.98 10.65 -5.82
C GLY A 88 -19.27 9.55 -6.85
N THR A 89 -19.64 8.34 -6.42
CA THR A 89 -19.98 7.22 -7.31
C THR A 89 -21.47 7.17 -7.67
N GLN A 90 -22.34 7.84 -6.91
CA GLN A 90 -23.80 7.84 -7.15
C GLN A 90 -24.30 8.92 -8.13
N THR A 91 -23.53 9.98 -8.40
CA THR A 91 -23.98 11.03 -9.34
C THR A 91 -23.87 10.61 -10.81
N THR A 92 -23.08 9.58 -11.15
CA THR A 92 -22.85 9.15 -12.54
C THR A 92 -23.84 8.10 -13.06
N SER A 93 -24.81 7.65 -12.25
CA SER A 93 -25.80 6.63 -12.63
C SER A 93 -27.21 7.17 -12.89
N ALA A 94 -27.43 8.50 -12.83
CA ALA A 94 -28.73 9.14 -13.03
C ALA A 94 -28.85 9.99 -14.31
N GLN A 95 -27.92 9.87 -15.27
CA GLN A 95 -28.04 10.47 -16.61
C GLN A 95 -27.84 9.40 -17.69
N GLN A 96 -28.81 8.51 -17.86
CA GLN A 96 -29.10 7.83 -19.13
C GLN A 96 -30.61 7.67 -19.30
#